data_AF-A0A495A076-F1
#
_entry.id   AF-A0A495A076-F1
#
_cell.length_a   1.000
_cell.length_b   1.000
_cell.length_c   1.000
_cell.angle_alpha   90.00
_cell.angle_beta   90.00
_cell.angle_gamma   90.00
#
_symmetry.space_group_name_H-M   'P 1'
#
loop_
_entity.id
_entity.type
_entity.pdbx_description
1 polymer ?
#
loop_
_entity_poly.entity_id
_entity_poly.type
_entity_poly.pdbx_seq_one_letter_code
_entity_poly.pdbx_strand_id
1 'polypeptide(L)'
;MKKLFIIIIALIVVIVVSMLIDFPFGSNGTNEMEIKQDFDKLAVETENAKVIVVPVNADTARLELSGNKNNKYKLDARVKGGSLEVDVDDRWFEWISVDLFSISKQPTLSVYLPQKQYNNVEISTNNGMIDASELEAEDIYVETDNGKIVLNEIRSTFIEAKADNGEIVLENVEGELISKTDNGKMTLITDSLDRPIEMKTDNGAINILTKRKPSNATFDIKVDNGFVNIFGESIYDTIIGNGDNRIKLTTDNGKITVEKNK
;
A
#
# COMPACT_ATOMS: atom_id res chain seq x y z
N MET A 1 10.11 -26.15 -2.64
CA MET A 1 11.14 -25.27 -2.02
C MET A 1 11.21 -23.99 -2.85
N LYS A 2 10.49 -22.93 -2.43
CA LYS A 2 10.56 -21.52 -2.87
C LYS A 2 9.33 -20.75 -2.33
N LYS A 3 9.17 -20.76 -1.00
CA LYS A 3 8.32 -19.84 -0.23
C LYS A 3 9.10 -19.39 1.00
N LEU A 4 10.31 -18.89 0.74
CA LEU A 4 11.29 -18.55 1.77
C LEU A 4 12.06 -17.30 1.34
N PHE A 5 11.35 -16.23 1.00
CA PHE A 5 11.90 -14.89 0.80
C PHE A 5 10.74 -13.89 0.88
N ILE A 6 10.23 -13.69 2.10
CA ILE A 6 9.66 -12.45 2.71
C ILE A 6 9.40 -12.87 4.17
N ILE A 7 10.50 -13.12 4.90
CA ILE A 7 10.56 -13.09 6.36
C ILE A 7 11.95 -12.55 6.65
N ILE A 8 12.12 -11.24 6.47
CA ILE A 8 13.27 -10.52 7.00
C ILE A 8 12.71 -9.23 7.58
N ILE A 9 12.52 -9.26 8.92
CA ILE A 9 12.14 -8.17 9.84
C ILE A 9 10.63 -7.85 9.78
N ALA A 10 9.76 -8.32 10.68
CA ALA A 10 9.79 -8.03 12.11
C ALA A 10 9.36 -9.24 12.97
N LEU A 11 10.36 -9.92 13.55
CA LEU A 11 10.18 -10.81 14.68
C LEU A 11 10.94 -10.17 15.85
N ILE A 12 10.33 -9.16 16.46
CA ILE A 12 10.72 -8.66 17.79
C ILE A 12 9.50 -8.79 18.71
N VAL A 13 9.26 -10.02 19.13
CA VAL A 13 8.63 -10.26 20.43
C VAL A 13 9.67 -9.90 21.48
N VAL A 14 9.57 -8.67 22.01
CA VAL A 14 10.08 -8.34 23.36
C VAL A 14 8.92 -7.74 24.12
N ILE A 15 8.29 -8.59 24.93
CA ILE A 15 7.40 -8.21 26.03
C ILE A 15 8.28 -7.59 27.12
N VAL A 16 8.17 -6.27 27.37
CA VAL A 16 8.37 -5.65 28.70
C VAL A 16 7.60 -4.31 28.79
N VAL A 17 6.56 -4.33 29.63
CA VAL A 17 5.97 -3.26 30.46
C VAL A 17 5.23 -2.09 29.78
N SER A 18 3.91 -2.30 29.71
CA SER A 18 2.80 -1.39 29.98
C SER A 18 3.09 0.06 30.40
N MET A 19 2.72 1.00 29.51
CA MET A 19 1.88 2.13 29.91
C MET A 19 0.50 1.91 29.30
N LEU A 20 -0.44 1.51 30.14
CA LEU A 20 -1.87 1.58 29.83
C LEU A 20 -2.21 3.06 29.72
N ILE A 21 -2.38 3.56 28.49
CA ILE A 21 -3.09 4.81 28.28
C ILE A 21 -4.56 4.46 28.47
N ASP A 22 -5.18 4.98 29.53
CA ASP A 22 -6.61 4.87 29.75
C ASP A 22 -7.35 5.50 28.55
N PHE A 23 -8.04 4.66 27.79
CA PHE A 23 -8.77 5.05 26.58
C PHE A 23 -10.02 5.84 26.94
N PRO A 24 -10.22 7.07 26.40
CA PRO A 24 -11.51 7.74 26.47
C PRO A 24 -12.47 7.07 25.47
N PHE A 25 -13.47 6.40 26.00
CA PHE A 25 -14.49 5.67 25.25
C PHE A 25 -15.39 6.61 24.42
N GLY A 26 -15.33 6.49 23.10
CA GLY A 26 -16.29 7.10 22.18
C GLY A 26 -17.61 6.32 22.16
N SER A 27 -18.75 6.99 22.34
CA SER A 27 -20.05 6.36 22.57
C SER A 27 -20.70 5.69 21.34
N ASN A 28 -20.02 5.57 20.19
CA ASN A 28 -20.63 5.18 18.90
C ASN A 28 -19.83 4.14 18.07
N GLY A 29 -18.91 3.38 18.66
CA GLY A 29 -18.09 2.40 17.90
C GLY A 29 -16.99 3.04 17.05
N THR A 30 -16.61 4.26 17.43
CA THR A 30 -15.41 4.97 16.95
C THR A 30 -14.39 4.98 18.09
N ASN A 31 -13.15 4.61 17.80
CA ASN A 31 -12.02 4.72 18.73
C ASN A 31 -11.05 5.76 18.18
N GLU A 32 -10.66 6.74 18.99
CA GLU A 32 -9.73 7.80 18.59
C GLU A 32 -8.50 7.81 19.49
N MET A 33 -7.32 8.06 18.91
CA MET A 33 -6.06 8.20 19.63
C MET A 33 -5.24 9.35 19.06
N GLU A 34 -4.71 10.21 19.93
CA GLU A 34 -3.75 11.25 19.59
C GLU A 34 -2.33 10.78 19.92
N ILE A 35 -1.40 10.90 18.97
CA ILE A 35 0.00 10.52 19.11
C ILE A 35 0.84 11.79 19.26
N LYS A 36 1.29 12.04 20.50
CA LYS A 36 2.08 13.23 20.86
C LYS A 36 3.60 13.03 20.79
N GLN A 37 4.04 11.78 20.67
CA GLN A 37 5.45 11.43 20.60
C GLN A 37 5.95 11.63 19.16
N ASP A 38 7.17 12.14 19.00
CA ASP A 38 7.81 12.25 17.69
C ASP A 38 8.15 10.88 17.10
N PHE A 39 7.96 10.75 15.80
CA PHE A 39 8.31 9.58 15.01
C PHE A 39 8.67 10.00 13.59
N ASP A 40 9.51 9.20 12.93
CA ASP A 40 9.93 9.35 11.54
C ASP A 40 9.57 8.14 10.69
N LYS A 41 9.03 7.07 11.31
CA LYS A 41 8.57 5.85 10.64
C LYS A 41 7.14 5.51 11.03
N LEU A 42 6.41 4.92 10.09
CA LEU A 42 5.06 4.42 10.30
C LEU A 42 5.02 2.93 9.93
N ALA A 43 4.44 2.12 10.80
CA ALA A 43 4.08 0.73 10.52
C ALA A 43 2.62 0.54 10.91
N VAL A 44 1.78 0.17 9.95
CA VAL A 44 0.35 -0.11 10.15
C VAL A 44 0.07 -1.53 9.73
N GLU A 45 -0.45 -2.35 10.64
CA GLU A 45 -0.83 -3.74 10.39
C GLU A 45 -2.29 -3.94 10.79
N THR A 46 -3.08 -4.57 9.93
CA THR A 46 -4.50 -4.85 10.21
C THR A 46 -4.92 -6.20 9.63
N GLU A 47 -5.82 -6.93 10.29
CA GLU A 47 -6.33 -8.17 9.68
C GLU A 47 -7.43 -7.89 8.64
N ASN A 48 -8.44 -7.11 9.04
CA ASN A 48 -9.69 -6.96 8.28
C ASN A 48 -10.17 -5.50 8.27
N ALA A 49 -9.33 -4.55 7.86
CA ALA A 49 -9.69 -3.12 7.89
C ALA A 49 -9.36 -2.40 6.59
N LYS A 50 -10.21 -1.43 6.21
CA LYS A 50 -9.78 -0.39 5.27
C LYS A 50 -8.79 0.52 6.00
N VAL A 51 -7.63 0.77 5.41
CA VAL A 51 -6.65 1.74 5.91
C VAL A 51 -6.66 2.97 5.01
N ILE A 52 -6.83 4.15 5.62
CA ILE A 52 -6.76 5.44 4.92
C ILE A 52 -5.67 6.28 5.59
N VAL A 53 -4.65 6.67 4.85
CA VAL A 53 -3.58 7.55 5.33
C VAL A 53 -3.77 8.94 4.74
N VAL A 54 -3.95 9.93 5.62
CA VAL A 54 -4.24 11.31 5.24
C VAL A 54 -3.24 12.25 5.92
N PRO A 55 -2.41 12.98 5.17
CA PRO A 55 -1.59 14.02 5.75
C PRO A 55 -2.46 15.20 6.21
N VAL A 56 -2.09 15.80 7.34
CA VAL A 56 -2.80 16.90 7.98
C VAL A 56 -1.82 18.00 8.39
N ASN A 57 -2.30 19.24 8.32
CA ASN A 57 -1.58 20.40 8.87
C ASN A 57 -1.81 20.46 10.39
N ALA A 58 -1.15 19.56 11.11
CA ALA A 58 -1.17 19.45 12.57
C ALA A 58 0.18 18.94 13.08
N ASP A 59 0.54 19.27 14.32
CA ASP A 59 1.82 18.88 14.92
C ASP A 59 1.84 17.42 15.39
N THR A 60 0.66 16.83 15.61
CA THR A 60 0.50 15.48 16.17
C THR A 60 -0.26 14.58 15.21
N ALA A 61 0.07 13.29 15.20
CA ALA A 61 -0.74 12.31 14.46
C ALA A 61 -2.01 11.96 15.23
N ARG A 62 -3.05 11.53 14.49
CA ARG A 62 -4.31 11.05 15.06
C ARG A 62 -4.74 9.76 14.37
N LEU A 63 -5.23 8.81 15.13
CA LEU A 63 -5.78 7.55 14.66
C LEU A 63 -7.28 7.54 14.94
N GLU A 64 -8.07 7.06 13.98
CA GLU A 64 -9.52 6.92 14.13
C GLU A 64 -9.96 5.57 13.54
N LEU A 65 -10.41 4.65 14.39
CA LEU A 65 -11.03 3.40 13.97
C LEU A 65 -12.54 3.54 14.01
N SER A 66 -13.17 3.63 12.84
CA SER A 66 -14.62 3.77 12.66
C SER A 66 -15.26 2.47 12.18
N GLY A 67 -16.58 2.33 12.39
CA GLY A 67 -17.33 1.13 11.99
C GLY A 67 -17.09 -0.09 12.87
N ASN A 68 -16.39 0.06 14.00
CA ASN A 68 -16.09 -1.00 14.96
C ASN A 68 -17.29 -1.32 15.86
N LYS A 69 -18.35 -1.89 15.28
CA LYS A 69 -19.57 -2.29 16.00
C LYS A 69 -19.28 -3.41 16.99
N ASN A 70 -19.95 -3.36 18.15
CA ASN A 70 -19.76 -4.28 19.27
C ASN A 70 -18.30 -4.38 19.73
N ASN A 71 -17.49 -3.37 19.35
CA ASN A 71 -16.07 -3.32 19.59
C ASN A 71 -15.34 -4.57 19.03
N LYS A 72 -15.81 -5.22 17.96
CA LYS A 72 -15.20 -6.46 17.42
C LYS A 72 -13.68 -6.38 17.22
N TYR A 73 -13.15 -5.21 16.90
CA TYR A 73 -11.74 -4.96 16.66
C TYR A 73 -11.10 -4.18 17.81
N LYS A 74 -9.80 -4.39 18.04
CA LYS A 74 -9.00 -3.62 18.97
C LYS A 74 -8.04 -2.73 18.19
N LEU A 75 -7.95 -1.44 18.54
CA LEU A 75 -6.92 -0.55 18.01
C LEU A 75 -5.83 -0.38 19.08
N ASP A 76 -4.61 -0.81 18.77
CA ASP A 76 -3.42 -0.54 19.57
C ASP A 76 -2.48 0.36 18.78
N ALA A 77 -1.83 1.30 19.46
CA ALA A 77 -0.74 2.06 18.85
C ALA A 77 0.31 2.47 19.87
N ARG A 78 1.56 2.52 19.43
CA ARG A 78 2.70 2.91 20.26
C ARG A 78 3.81 3.50 19.42
N VAL A 79 4.60 4.40 20.02
CA VAL A 79 5.85 4.85 19.41
C VAL A 79 7.01 4.09 20.06
N LYS A 80 7.82 3.41 19.25
CA LYS A 80 9.00 2.66 19.71
C LYS A 80 10.15 2.88 18.74
N GLY A 81 11.28 3.38 19.27
CA GLY A 81 12.49 3.58 18.47
C GLY A 81 12.31 4.53 17.28
N GLY A 82 11.45 5.56 17.41
CA GLY A 82 11.12 6.49 16.33
C GLY A 82 10.05 6.00 15.35
N SER A 83 9.52 4.78 15.54
CA SER A 83 8.44 4.23 14.71
C SER A 83 7.10 4.28 15.42
N LEU A 84 6.08 4.86 14.78
CA LEU A 84 4.69 4.69 15.16
C LEU A 84 4.20 3.33 14.63
N GLU A 85 3.99 2.39 15.54
CA GLU A 85 3.40 1.08 15.27
C GLU A 85 1.90 1.15 15.58
N VAL A 86 1.06 0.80 14.62
CA VAL A 86 -0.42 0.79 14.71
C VAL A 86 -0.92 -0.60 14.32
N ASP A 87 -1.75 -1.19 15.17
CA ASP A 87 -2.28 -2.54 15.01
C ASP A 87 -3.81 -2.52 15.15
N VAL A 88 -4.50 -3.18 14.21
CA VAL A 88 -5.93 -3.47 14.31
C VAL A 88 -6.20 -4.97 14.20
N ASP A 89 -6.39 -5.59 15.35
CA ASP A 89 -6.65 -7.03 15.51
C ASP A 89 -8.11 -7.34 15.85
N ASP A 90 -8.58 -8.51 15.44
CA ASP A 90 -9.87 -9.07 15.81
C ASP A 90 -9.85 -9.55 17.28
N ARG A 91 -10.85 -9.17 18.09
CA ARG A 91 -10.99 -9.65 19.48
C ARG A 91 -11.55 -11.08 19.51
N TRP A 92 -10.91 -12.00 18.80
CA TRP A 92 -11.50 -13.28 18.43
C TRP A 92 -11.73 -14.26 19.61
N PHE A 93 -11.24 -13.96 20.81
CA PHE A 93 -11.50 -14.75 22.02
C PHE A 93 -12.58 -14.19 22.96
N GLU A 94 -13.07 -12.98 22.75
CA GLU A 94 -14.07 -12.35 23.64
C GLU A 94 -15.54 -12.57 23.20
N TRP A 95 -15.77 -13.37 22.15
CA TRP A 95 -17.06 -13.51 21.46
C TRP A 95 -17.50 -14.98 21.21
N ILE A 96 -16.99 -15.97 21.96
CA ILE A 96 -17.53 -17.37 21.96
C ILE A 96 -18.91 -17.42 22.66
N SER A 97 -19.77 -16.47 22.35
CA SER A 97 -21.19 -16.50 22.55
C SER A 97 -21.81 -15.51 21.58
N VAL A 98 -22.62 -16.02 20.66
CA VAL A 98 -23.63 -15.30 19.84
C VAL A 98 -23.13 -14.20 18.89
N ASP A 99 -22.81 -14.55 17.64
CA ASP A 99 -23.59 -14.16 16.44
C ASP A 99 -22.91 -14.66 15.14
N LEU A 100 -23.31 -15.83 14.63
CA LEU A 100 -22.74 -16.46 13.42
C LEU A 100 -23.27 -15.84 12.11
N PHE A 101 -24.13 -14.81 12.17
CA PHE A 101 -24.83 -14.27 11.00
C PHE A 101 -24.68 -12.75 10.79
N SER A 102 -23.96 -12.05 11.67
CA SER A 102 -23.63 -10.64 11.41
C SER A 102 -22.49 -10.54 10.41
N ILE A 103 -22.84 -10.38 9.13
CA ILE A 103 -21.96 -9.83 8.09
C ILE A 103 -21.69 -8.36 8.48
N SER A 104 -20.81 -8.14 9.45
CA SER A 104 -20.43 -6.81 9.89
C SER A 104 -19.62 -6.14 8.77
N LYS A 105 -20.01 -4.91 8.40
CA LYS A 105 -19.23 -4.07 7.49
C LYS A 105 -17.80 -3.94 8.01
N GLN A 106 -16.83 -4.04 7.11
CA GLN A 106 -15.41 -3.87 7.42
C GLN A 106 -15.15 -2.53 8.14
N PRO A 107 -14.39 -2.49 9.24
CA PRO A 107 -13.99 -1.26 9.89
C PRO A 107 -13.06 -0.43 8.99
N THR A 108 -12.93 0.85 9.31
CA THR A 108 -12.01 1.75 8.62
C THR A 108 -11.09 2.41 9.64
N LEU A 109 -9.79 2.18 9.50
CA LEU A 109 -8.72 2.87 10.21
C LEU A 109 -8.28 4.08 9.38
N SER A 110 -8.52 5.27 9.89
CA SER A 110 -7.97 6.52 9.35
C SER A 110 -6.74 6.92 10.16
N VAL A 111 -5.61 7.10 9.49
CA VAL A 111 -4.32 7.52 10.04
C VAL A 111 -4.02 8.93 9.55
N TYR A 112 -4.20 9.92 10.42
CA TYR A 112 -3.92 11.32 10.14
C TYR A 112 -2.49 11.65 10.54
N LEU A 113 -1.63 12.00 9.58
CA LEU A 113 -0.20 12.21 9.79
C LEU A 113 0.20 13.68 9.64
N PRO A 114 1.09 14.23 10.47
CA PRO A 114 1.72 15.52 10.20
C PRO A 114 2.36 15.56 8.81
N GLN A 115 2.20 16.68 8.10
CA GLN A 115 2.86 16.94 6.81
C GLN A 115 4.37 17.13 7.00
N LYS A 116 5.15 16.09 6.72
CA LYS A 116 6.61 16.09 6.70
C LYS A 116 7.13 14.89 5.91
N GLN A 117 8.43 14.87 5.62
CA GLN A 117 9.11 13.71 5.04
C GLN A 117 9.35 12.65 6.11
N TYR A 118 8.92 11.41 5.85
CA TYR A 118 9.17 10.23 6.69
C TYR A 118 10.37 9.42 6.17
N ASN A 119 11.00 8.64 7.04
CA ASN A 119 12.07 7.73 6.63
C ASN A 119 11.48 6.45 6.02
N ASN A 120 10.48 5.84 6.67
CA ASN A 120 9.86 4.62 6.17
C ASN A 120 8.36 4.62 6.47
N VAL A 121 7.55 4.20 5.52
CA VAL A 121 6.12 3.95 5.71
C VAL A 121 5.77 2.54 5.24
N GLU A 122 5.28 1.73 6.17
CA GLU A 122 4.85 0.36 5.94
C GLU A 122 3.38 0.21 6.31
N ILE A 123 2.57 -0.31 5.38
CA ILE A 123 1.13 -0.50 5.58
C ILE A 123 0.74 -1.86 5.03
N SER A 124 0.21 -2.73 5.89
CA SER A 124 -0.25 -4.06 5.51
C SER A 124 -1.69 -4.34 5.98
N THR A 125 -2.44 -5.07 5.15
CA THR A 125 -3.74 -5.63 5.54
C THR A 125 -4.05 -6.96 4.88
N ASN A 126 -4.44 -7.98 5.64
CA ASN A 126 -4.79 -9.28 5.01
C ASN A 126 -6.03 -9.12 4.13
N ASN A 127 -7.06 -8.42 4.62
CA ASN A 127 -8.25 -8.11 3.85
C ASN A 127 -8.59 -6.64 4.02
N GLY A 128 -8.52 -5.86 2.93
CA GLY A 128 -8.91 -4.46 2.97
C GLY A 128 -8.33 -3.60 1.87
N MET A 129 -8.95 -2.42 1.72
CA MET A 129 -8.42 -1.39 0.85
C MET A 129 -7.36 -0.59 1.62
N ILE A 130 -6.22 -0.30 0.99
CA ILE A 130 -5.26 0.68 1.45
C ILE A 130 -5.35 1.89 0.52
N ASP A 131 -5.50 3.07 1.11
CA ASP A 131 -5.73 4.33 0.41
C ASP A 131 -4.82 5.38 1.04
N ALA A 132 -3.76 5.79 0.33
CA ALA A 132 -2.80 6.77 0.81
C ALA A 132 -2.60 7.87 -0.22
N SER A 133 -2.63 9.13 0.25
CA SER A 133 -2.51 10.31 -0.61
C SER A 133 -1.50 11.32 -0.05
N GLU A 134 -0.83 12.06 -0.93
CA GLU A 134 -0.01 13.25 -0.56
C GLU A 134 1.11 12.94 0.46
N LEU A 135 1.69 11.74 0.40
CA LEU A 135 2.70 11.25 1.33
C LEU A 135 4.12 11.42 0.77
N GLU A 136 5.03 11.91 1.60
CA GLU A 136 6.46 12.01 1.29
C GLU A 136 7.27 11.11 2.24
N ALA A 137 8.05 10.17 1.71
CA ALA A 137 8.94 9.31 2.50
C ALA A 137 10.22 8.92 1.74
N GLU A 138 11.23 8.32 2.39
CA GLU A 138 12.35 7.71 1.66
C GLU A 138 11.94 6.37 1.04
N ASP A 139 11.34 5.48 1.85
CA ASP A 139 10.85 4.17 1.43
C ASP A 139 9.36 3.99 1.79
N ILE A 140 8.60 3.39 0.88
CA ILE A 140 7.17 3.09 1.07
C ILE A 140 6.90 1.62 0.68
N TYR A 141 6.32 0.87 1.61
CA TYR A 141 5.91 -0.52 1.44
C TYR A 141 4.42 -0.66 1.74
N VAL A 142 3.65 -1.16 0.77
CA VAL A 142 2.20 -1.32 0.90
C VAL A 142 1.78 -2.70 0.43
N GLU A 143 1.08 -3.45 1.28
CA GLU A 143 0.75 -4.86 1.01
C GLU A 143 -0.68 -5.22 1.40
N THR A 144 -1.35 -6.02 0.56
CA THR A 144 -2.61 -6.67 0.95
C THR A 144 -2.81 -8.04 0.32
N ASP A 145 -3.30 -9.03 1.07
CA ASP A 145 -3.58 -10.33 0.46
C ASP A 145 -4.84 -10.25 -0.42
N ASN A 146 -5.89 -9.57 0.06
CA ASN A 146 -7.15 -9.41 -0.65
C ASN A 146 -7.67 -7.98 -0.51
N GLY A 147 -7.52 -7.20 -1.58
CA GLY A 147 -7.76 -5.77 -1.41
C GLY A 147 -7.53 -4.92 -2.64
N LYS A 148 -7.61 -3.62 -2.44
CA LYS A 148 -7.23 -2.62 -3.43
C LYS A 148 -6.22 -1.68 -2.80
N ILE A 149 -5.13 -1.42 -3.49
CA ILE A 149 -4.17 -0.40 -3.11
C ILE A 149 -4.38 0.82 -4.01
N VAL A 150 -4.57 1.98 -3.40
CA VAL A 150 -4.63 3.27 -4.10
C VAL A 150 -3.57 4.17 -3.49
N LEU A 151 -2.59 4.55 -4.31
CA LEU A 151 -1.55 5.51 -3.97
C LEU A 151 -1.68 6.72 -4.90
N ASN A 152 -1.85 7.91 -4.32
CA ASN A 152 -2.06 9.14 -5.08
C ASN A 152 -1.09 10.25 -4.59
N GLU A 153 -0.43 10.95 -5.51
CA GLU A 153 0.49 12.06 -5.19
C GLU A 153 1.57 11.66 -4.16
N ILE A 154 2.28 10.57 -4.44
CA ILE A 154 3.31 10.03 -3.54
C ILE A 154 4.69 10.42 -4.03
N ARG A 155 5.56 10.92 -3.14
CA ARG A 155 6.98 11.13 -3.43
C ARG A 155 7.84 10.24 -2.55
N SER A 156 8.60 9.36 -3.19
CA SER A 156 9.49 8.45 -2.51
C SER A 156 10.79 8.27 -3.27
N THR A 157 11.83 7.76 -2.61
CA THR A 157 12.98 7.21 -3.33
C THR A 157 12.61 5.84 -3.90
N PHE A 158 11.95 5.02 -3.08
CA PHE A 158 11.51 3.67 -3.45
C PHE A 158 10.08 3.39 -3.00
N ILE A 159 9.31 2.70 -3.85
CA ILE A 159 7.93 2.28 -3.59
C ILE A 159 7.79 0.81 -3.96
N GLU A 160 7.35 -0.02 -3.02
CA GLU A 160 6.86 -1.38 -3.31
C GLU A 160 5.38 -1.51 -2.92
N ALA A 161 4.52 -1.84 -3.89
CA ALA A 161 3.10 -2.12 -3.68
C ALA A 161 2.76 -3.55 -4.11
N LYS A 162 2.26 -4.39 -3.19
CA LYS A 162 1.90 -5.78 -3.45
C LYS A 162 0.45 -6.08 -3.14
N ALA A 163 -0.22 -6.81 -4.02
CA ALA A 163 -1.52 -7.39 -3.70
C ALA A 163 -1.68 -8.81 -4.26
N ASP A 164 -1.88 -9.82 -3.42
CA ASP A 164 -2.03 -11.21 -3.92
C ASP A 164 -3.28 -11.31 -4.82
N ASN A 165 -4.44 -10.86 -4.32
CA ASN A 165 -5.68 -10.79 -5.08
C ASN A 165 -6.28 -9.39 -4.97
N GLY A 166 -6.05 -8.56 -6.00
CA GLY A 166 -6.40 -7.16 -5.87
C GLY A 166 -6.10 -6.27 -7.06
N GLU A 167 -6.60 -5.03 -6.97
CA GLU A 167 -6.23 -3.98 -7.91
C GLU A 167 -5.20 -3.05 -7.25
N ILE A 168 -4.16 -2.67 -7.99
CA ILE A 168 -3.24 -1.60 -7.57
C ILE A 168 -3.42 -0.42 -8.52
N VAL A 169 -3.70 0.76 -7.96
CA VAL A 169 -3.84 2.02 -8.69
C VAL A 169 -2.82 3.01 -8.14
N LEU A 170 -1.94 3.47 -9.01
CA LEU A 170 -0.85 4.38 -8.69
C LEU A 170 -1.03 5.64 -9.54
N GLU A 171 -1.24 6.77 -8.91
CA GLU A 171 -1.48 8.05 -9.59
C GLU A 171 -0.46 9.08 -9.10
N ASN A 172 0.32 9.64 -10.03
CA ASN A 172 1.35 10.64 -9.74
C ASN A 172 2.32 10.21 -8.63
N VAL A 173 2.69 8.93 -8.63
CA VAL A 173 3.76 8.42 -7.77
C VAL A 173 5.13 8.76 -8.38
N GLU A 174 6.12 9.10 -7.55
CA GLU A 174 7.49 9.42 -7.93
C GLU A 174 8.49 8.57 -7.12
N GLY A 175 9.60 8.18 -7.77
CA GLY A 175 10.58 7.24 -7.23
C GLY A 175 10.74 5.99 -8.08
N GLU A 176 11.69 5.14 -7.69
CA GLU A 176 11.76 3.75 -8.18
C GLU A 176 10.49 3.01 -7.73
N LEU A 177 9.86 2.30 -8.67
CA LEU A 177 8.58 1.65 -8.44
C LEU A 177 8.66 0.15 -8.69
N ILE A 178 8.21 -0.63 -7.71
CA ILE A 178 7.89 -2.05 -7.86
C ILE A 178 6.42 -2.27 -7.51
N SER A 179 5.65 -2.85 -8.42
CA SER A 179 4.25 -3.22 -8.18
C SER A 179 3.99 -4.66 -8.59
N LYS A 180 3.39 -5.45 -7.70
CA LYS A 180 3.20 -6.89 -7.90
C LYS A 180 1.79 -7.34 -7.54
N THR A 181 1.23 -8.21 -8.36
CA THR A 181 0.03 -8.98 -7.98
C THR A 181 0.15 -10.44 -8.40
N ASP A 182 -0.57 -11.35 -7.76
CA ASP A 182 -0.75 -12.70 -8.33
C ASP A 182 -1.97 -12.69 -9.25
N ASN A 183 -3.10 -12.14 -8.77
CA ASN A 183 -4.32 -12.01 -9.53
C ASN A 183 -4.88 -10.59 -9.42
N GLY A 184 -4.74 -9.82 -10.49
CA GLY A 184 -5.49 -8.59 -10.64
C GLY A 184 -4.80 -7.51 -11.44
N LYS A 185 -5.52 -6.42 -11.63
CA LYS A 185 -5.12 -5.34 -12.53
C LYS A 185 -4.21 -4.36 -11.81
N MET A 186 -3.20 -3.87 -12.51
CA MET A 186 -2.40 -2.74 -12.07
C MET A 186 -2.54 -1.57 -13.05
N THR A 187 -2.64 -0.36 -12.50
CA THR A 187 -2.73 0.89 -13.26
C THR A 187 -1.72 1.90 -12.72
N LEU A 188 -0.86 2.43 -13.58
CA LEU A 188 0.02 3.55 -13.28
C LEU A 188 -0.35 4.76 -14.14
N ILE A 189 -0.66 5.87 -13.52
CA ILE A 189 -0.89 7.17 -14.16
C ILE A 189 0.23 8.11 -13.71
N THR A 190 1.05 8.60 -14.64
CA THR A 190 2.25 9.40 -14.28
C THR A 190 2.65 10.40 -15.37
N ASP A 191 3.56 11.31 -15.04
CA ASP A 191 4.02 12.37 -15.95
C ASP A 191 5.17 11.93 -16.86
N SER A 192 5.97 10.97 -16.39
CA SER A 192 7.14 10.44 -17.09
C SER A 192 7.41 8.99 -16.71
N LEU A 193 8.03 8.25 -17.63
CA LEU A 193 8.53 6.89 -17.41
C LEU A 193 10.07 6.84 -17.37
N ASP A 194 10.75 7.99 -17.37
CA ASP A 194 12.22 8.08 -17.33
C ASP A 194 12.77 7.80 -15.91
N ARG A 195 12.41 6.64 -15.36
CA ARG A 195 12.86 6.10 -14.06
C ARG A 195 12.66 4.58 -14.01
N PRO A 196 13.31 3.85 -13.10
CA PRO A 196 13.08 2.42 -12.93
C PRO A 196 11.64 2.10 -12.52
N ILE A 197 11.00 1.20 -13.26
CA ILE A 197 9.63 0.74 -13.02
C ILE A 197 9.58 -0.77 -13.25
N GLU A 198 9.16 -1.54 -12.26
CA GLU A 198 8.81 -2.95 -12.38
C GLU A 198 7.34 -3.17 -12.03
N MET A 199 6.57 -3.75 -12.96
CA MET A 199 5.18 -4.16 -12.72
C MET A 199 5.01 -5.61 -13.13
N LYS A 200 4.59 -6.48 -12.21
CA LYS A 200 4.41 -7.92 -12.47
C LYS A 200 3.06 -8.42 -11.98
N THR A 201 2.33 -9.13 -12.83
CA THR A 201 1.15 -9.92 -12.43
C THR A 201 1.24 -11.34 -12.97
N ASP A 202 0.64 -12.35 -12.34
CA ASP A 202 0.53 -13.66 -12.97
C ASP A 202 -0.76 -13.70 -13.84
N ASN A 203 -1.89 -13.22 -13.29
CA ASN A 203 -3.16 -13.11 -14.01
C ASN A 203 -3.74 -11.70 -13.87
N GLY A 204 -3.57 -10.88 -14.90
CA GLY A 204 -4.01 -9.49 -14.82
C GLY A 204 -3.51 -8.60 -15.94
N ALA A 205 -4.14 -7.43 -16.04
CA ALA A 205 -3.70 -6.40 -16.97
C ALA A 205 -2.78 -5.39 -16.28
N ILE A 206 -1.72 -4.98 -16.97
CA ILE A 206 -0.86 -3.85 -16.60
C ILE A 206 -1.19 -2.71 -17.55
N ASN A 207 -1.63 -1.57 -17.00
CA ASN A 207 -1.94 -0.38 -17.78
C ASN A 207 -1.11 0.80 -17.28
N ILE A 208 -0.39 1.44 -18.19
CA ILE A 208 0.39 2.64 -17.90
C ILE A 208 -0.13 3.77 -18.79
N LEU A 209 -0.51 4.88 -18.16
CA LEU A 209 -0.88 6.12 -18.80
C LEU A 209 0.16 7.18 -18.44
N THR A 210 0.92 7.64 -19.42
CA THR A 210 1.95 8.67 -19.22
C THR A 210 1.59 9.98 -19.92
N LYS A 211 1.83 11.15 -19.30
CA LYS A 211 1.66 12.45 -20.01
C LYS A 211 2.66 12.62 -21.15
N ARG A 212 3.86 12.05 -21.04
CA ARG A 212 4.94 12.17 -22.04
C ARG A 212 5.52 10.81 -22.38
N LYS A 213 5.86 10.59 -23.65
CA LYS A 213 6.67 9.43 -24.02
C LYS A 213 8.03 9.54 -23.33
N PRO A 214 8.62 8.44 -22.85
CA PRO A 214 9.96 8.47 -22.26
C PRO A 214 10.99 8.94 -23.28
N SER A 215 12.06 9.57 -22.78
CA SER A 215 13.20 10.02 -23.57
C SER A 215 14.44 9.14 -23.36
N ASN A 216 14.49 8.39 -22.26
CA ASN A 216 15.60 7.53 -21.88
C ASN A 216 15.08 6.31 -21.13
N ALA A 217 14.69 5.25 -21.85
CA ALA A 217 14.14 4.05 -21.23
C ALA A 217 14.41 2.78 -22.04
N THR A 218 14.55 1.66 -21.33
CA THR A 218 14.57 0.32 -21.90
C THR A 218 13.32 -0.43 -21.44
N PHE A 219 12.43 -0.76 -22.36
CA PHE A 219 11.29 -1.65 -22.10
C PHE A 219 11.74 -3.11 -22.15
N ASP A 220 11.40 -3.85 -21.11
CA ASP A 220 11.61 -5.29 -20.95
C ASP A 220 10.25 -5.94 -20.67
N ILE A 221 9.66 -6.53 -21.71
CA ILE A 221 8.25 -6.92 -21.69
C ILE A 221 8.11 -8.43 -21.87
N LYS A 222 7.54 -9.08 -20.85
CA LYS A 222 7.25 -10.52 -20.89
C LYS A 222 5.74 -10.77 -20.80
N VAL A 223 5.18 -11.40 -21.83
CA VAL A 223 3.80 -11.91 -21.84
C VAL A 223 3.79 -13.34 -22.35
N ASP A 224 3.23 -14.26 -21.56
CA ASP A 224 3.12 -15.67 -21.98
C ASP A 224 1.84 -15.90 -22.82
N ASN A 225 0.67 -15.50 -22.28
CA ASN A 225 -0.62 -15.55 -22.97
C ASN A 225 -1.33 -14.19 -22.92
N GLY A 226 -1.32 -13.47 -24.03
CA GLY A 226 -2.00 -12.19 -24.06
C GLY A 226 -1.56 -11.24 -25.14
N PHE A 227 -1.68 -9.95 -24.86
CA PHE A 227 -1.45 -8.90 -25.83
C PHE A 227 -0.62 -7.76 -25.25
N VAL A 228 0.30 -7.24 -26.07
CA VAL A 228 1.14 -6.10 -25.77
C VAL A 228 0.83 -4.95 -26.74
N ASN A 229 0.63 -3.76 -26.19
CA ASN A 229 0.54 -2.51 -26.94
C ASN A 229 1.31 -1.41 -26.22
N ILE A 230 2.41 -0.97 -26.82
CA ILE A 230 3.24 0.13 -26.36
C ILE A 230 3.13 1.26 -27.38
N PHE A 231 2.45 2.34 -26.99
CA PHE A 231 2.22 3.53 -27.82
C PHE A 231 1.60 3.28 -29.21
N GLY A 232 0.74 2.27 -29.33
CA GLY A 232 0.07 1.90 -30.59
C GLY A 232 0.78 0.78 -31.36
N GLU A 233 1.92 0.28 -30.85
CA GLU A 233 2.73 -0.74 -31.49
C GLU A 233 2.76 -2.02 -30.66
N SER A 234 2.67 -3.18 -31.31
CA SER A 234 2.82 -4.49 -30.66
C SER A 234 4.30 -4.88 -30.59
N ILE A 235 5.07 -4.10 -29.82
CA ILE A 235 6.50 -4.29 -29.55
C ILE A 235 6.71 -4.83 -28.13
N TYR A 236 7.73 -5.66 -27.96
CA TYR A 236 8.08 -6.27 -26.68
C TYR A 236 9.26 -5.49 -26.08
N ASP A 237 10.48 -5.77 -26.56
CA ASP A 237 11.67 -5.10 -26.05
C ASP A 237 12.06 -3.94 -26.95
N THR A 238 12.29 -2.76 -26.36
CA THR A 238 12.65 -1.56 -27.12
C THR A 238 13.46 -0.60 -26.25
N ILE A 239 14.49 -0.01 -26.84
CA ILE A 239 15.33 1.00 -26.22
C ILE A 239 14.97 2.37 -26.82
N ILE A 240 14.76 3.36 -25.97
CA ILE A 240 14.51 4.75 -26.30
C ILE A 240 15.62 5.59 -25.65
N GLY A 241 16.31 6.41 -26.44
CA GLY A 241 17.45 7.19 -25.95
C GLY A 241 18.63 6.29 -25.58
N ASN A 242 19.26 6.55 -24.43
CA ASN A 242 20.40 5.76 -23.94
C ASN A 242 19.99 4.43 -23.31
N GLY A 243 18.74 4.32 -22.84
CA GLY A 243 18.21 3.11 -22.21
C GLY A 243 18.54 2.95 -20.73
N ASP A 244 18.85 4.03 -20.01
CA ASP A 244 19.33 3.98 -18.62
C ASP A 244 18.22 3.57 -17.62
N ASN A 245 16.96 3.88 -17.93
CA ASN A 245 15.82 3.56 -17.07
C ASN A 245 15.12 2.30 -17.54
N ARG A 246 15.20 1.22 -16.76
CA ARG A 246 14.51 -0.03 -17.10
C ARG A 246 13.04 0.02 -16.70
N ILE A 247 12.17 -0.26 -17.66
CA ILE A 247 10.73 -0.43 -17.47
C ILE A 247 10.41 -1.90 -17.74
N LYS A 248 10.27 -2.70 -16.69
CA LYS A 248 10.03 -4.13 -16.76
C LYS A 248 8.58 -4.45 -16.46
N LEU A 249 7.87 -4.98 -17.46
CA LEU A 249 6.45 -5.32 -17.34
C LEU A 249 6.25 -6.80 -17.64
N THR A 250 5.59 -7.53 -16.73
CA THR A 250 5.42 -8.98 -16.85
C THR A 250 3.99 -9.41 -16.54
N THR A 251 3.37 -10.19 -17.43
CA THR A 251 2.12 -10.90 -17.15
C THR A 251 2.13 -12.30 -17.75
N ASP A 252 1.75 -13.33 -17.01
CA ASP A 252 1.63 -14.67 -17.60
C ASP A 252 0.33 -14.77 -18.40
N ASN A 253 -0.78 -14.24 -17.88
CA ASN A 253 -2.06 -14.17 -18.57
C ASN A 253 -2.68 -12.77 -18.46
N GLY A 254 -2.64 -12.00 -19.54
CA GLY A 254 -3.28 -10.69 -19.55
C GLY A 254 -2.79 -9.72 -20.62
N LYS A 255 -3.04 -8.44 -20.39
CA LYS A 255 -2.71 -7.38 -21.35
C LYS A 255 -1.72 -6.41 -20.74
N ILE A 256 -0.69 -6.05 -21.49
CA ILE A 256 0.20 -4.93 -21.15
C ILE A 256 -0.10 -3.79 -22.13
N THR A 257 -0.47 -2.63 -21.58
CA THR A 257 -0.75 -1.42 -22.36
C THR A 257 0.03 -0.25 -21.79
N VAL A 258 0.77 0.45 -22.64
CA VAL A 258 1.44 1.72 -22.32
C VAL A 258 0.98 2.77 -23.31
N GLU A 259 0.29 3.79 -22.83
CA GLU A 259 -0.33 4.81 -23.67
C GLU A 259 0.04 6.23 -23.20
N LYS A 260 0.03 7.16 -24.15
CA LYS A 260 0.12 8.58 -23.82
C LYS A 260 -1.28 9.06 -23.41
N ASN A 261 -1.41 9.63 -22.22
CA ASN A 261 -2.64 10.28 -21.79
C ASN A 261 -2.90 11.49 -22.70
N LYS A 262 -4.10 11.59 -23.28
CA LYS A 262 -4.44 12.62 -24.28
C LYS A 262 -4.63 13.99 -23.64
#